data_AF-A0A7X8A5J8-F1
#
_entry.id   AF-A0A7X8A5J8-F1
#
_cell.length_a   1.000
_cell.length_b   1.000
_cell.length_c   1.000
_cell.angle_alpha   90.00
_cell.angle_beta   90.00
_cell.angle_gamma   90.00
#
_symmetry.space_group_name_H-M   'P 1'
#
loop_
_entity.id
_entity.type
_entity.pdbx_description
1 polymer ?
#
loop_
_entity_poly.entity_id
_entity_poly.type
_entity_poly.pdbx_seq_one_letter_code
_entity_poly.pdbx_strand_id
1 'polypeptide(L)'
;GILLVITGFILLATHYVKKGSHNINLGNGFIIGLAQALALFPGLSRSGMTISSGLFLNVNPAEAAEFSFLLSLPSVFGAVLLKSVTLLKNGLDSTEMDHYVIGTLVAFIVGYASIAWLIRLVKQGRFFYFGIYCVVVGAMAAIFL
;
A
#
# COMPACT_ATOMS: atom_id res chain seq x y z
N GLY A 1 0.00 -13.69 -8.98
CA GLY A 1 1.16 -13.83 -8.07
C GLY A 1 2.40 -13.01 -8.42
N ILE A 2 2.91 -13.05 -9.66
CA ILE A 2 4.26 -12.59 -10.03
C ILE A 2 4.58 -11.14 -9.63
N LEU A 3 3.70 -10.18 -9.87
CA LEU A 3 3.94 -8.77 -9.50
C LEU A 3 4.08 -8.56 -7.98
N LEU A 4 3.41 -9.38 -7.16
CA LEU A 4 3.57 -9.33 -5.72
C LEU A 4 4.94 -9.88 -5.30
N VAL A 5 5.48 -10.86 -6.03
CA VAL A 5 6.86 -11.34 -5.85
C VAL A 5 7.86 -10.23 -6.17
N ILE A 6 7.65 -9.48 -7.25
CA ILE A 6 8.48 -8.31 -7.60
C ILE A 6 8.45 -7.27 -6.48
N THR A 7 7.26 -6.94 -5.97
CA THR A 7 7.11 -6.09 -4.77
C THR A 7 7.95 -6.64 -3.62
N GLY A 8 7.88 -7.94 -3.36
CA GLY A 8 8.64 -8.60 -2.30
C GLY A 8 10.14 -8.38 -2.43
N PHE A 9 10.70 -8.54 -3.63
CA PHE A 9 12.13 -8.27 -3.87
C PHE A 9 12.51 -6.80 -3.69
N ILE A 10 11.67 -5.87 -4.12
CA ILE A 10 11.88 -4.43 -3.89
C ILE A 10 11.94 -4.14 -2.38
N LEU A 11 11.03 -4.73 -1.61
CA LEU A 11 10.98 -4.56 -0.16
C LEU A 11 12.15 -5.22 0.54
N LEU A 12 12.60 -6.39 0.09
CA LEU A 12 13.80 -7.04 0.60
C LEU A 12 15.04 -6.16 0.40
N ALA A 13 15.15 -5.49 -0.75
CA ALA A 13 16.25 -4.57 -1.02
C ALA A 13 16.32 -3.38 -0.03
N THR A 14 15.21 -3.02 0.63
CA THR A 14 15.21 -1.99 1.68
C THR A 14 16.05 -2.36 2.90
N HIS A 15 16.39 -3.65 3.08
CA HIS A 15 17.32 -4.10 4.12
C HIS A 15 18.71 -3.46 3.99
N TYR A 16 19.16 -3.19 2.76
CA TYR A 16 20.47 -2.60 2.48
C TYR A 16 20.48 -1.07 2.57
N VAL A 17 19.32 -0.46 2.81
CA VAL A 17 19.18 0.99 2.87
C VAL A 17 19.46 1.46 4.29
N LYS A 18 20.39 2.41 4.43
CA LYS A 18 20.67 3.04 5.74
C LYS A 18 19.45 3.82 6.21
N LYS A 19 19.27 3.94 7.52
CA LYS A 19 18.16 4.69 8.08
C LYS A 19 18.28 6.16 7.68
N GLY A 20 17.39 6.60 6.78
CA GLY A 20 17.34 7.96 6.28
C GLY A 20 16.96 8.96 7.38
N SER A 21 17.36 10.22 7.18
CA SER A 21 17.08 11.34 8.10
C SER A 21 16.49 12.55 7.38
N HIS A 22 16.30 12.49 6.06
CA HIS A 22 15.75 13.60 5.31
C HIS A 22 14.23 13.69 5.47
N ASN A 23 13.74 14.92 5.48
CA ASN A 23 12.31 15.17 5.36
C ASN A 23 11.87 15.11 3.90
N ILE A 24 10.57 14.95 3.68
CA ILE A 24 9.99 14.99 2.35
C ILE A 24 10.04 16.42 1.82
N ASN A 25 10.54 16.54 0.59
CA ASN A 25 10.48 17.74 -0.21
C ASN A 25 9.70 17.45 -1.50
N LEU A 26 9.44 18.50 -2.29
CA LEU A 26 8.68 18.37 -3.55
C LEU A 26 9.31 17.37 -4.52
N GLY A 27 10.64 17.31 -4.63
CA GLY A 27 11.34 16.40 -5.53
C GLY A 27 11.14 14.94 -5.15
N ASN A 28 11.36 14.60 -3.87
CA ASN A 28 11.13 13.25 -3.37
C ASN A 28 9.64 12.88 -3.43
N GLY A 29 8.75 13.80 -3.09
CA GLY A 29 7.30 13.59 -3.18
C GLY A 29 6.84 13.28 -4.60
N PHE A 30 7.38 13.97 -5.61
CA PHE A 30 7.10 13.70 -7.01
C PHE A 30 7.57 12.30 -7.45
N ILE A 31 8.78 11.90 -7.07
CA ILE A 31 9.33 10.56 -7.39
C ILE A 31 8.48 9.46 -6.72
N ILE A 32 8.08 9.65 -5.46
CA ILE A 32 7.19 8.72 -4.76
C ILE A 32 5.82 8.64 -5.45
N GLY A 33 5.31 9.77 -5.96
CA GLY A 33 4.09 9.82 -6.78
C GLY A 33 4.21 9.01 -8.08
N LEU A 34 5.33 9.10 -8.79
CA LEU A 34 5.60 8.27 -9.97
C LEU A 34 5.67 6.79 -9.61
N ALA A 35 6.29 6.44 -8.47
CA ALA A 35 6.30 5.07 -7.98
C ALA A 35 4.89 4.57 -7.61
N GLN A 36 4.01 5.44 -7.11
CA GLN A 36 2.60 5.10 -6.88
C GLN A 36 1.88 4.75 -8.19
N ALA A 37 2.19 5.41 -9.30
CA ALA A 37 1.59 5.11 -10.60
C ALA A 37 1.91 3.69 -11.08
N LEU A 38 3.09 3.15 -10.73
CA LEU A 38 3.41 1.74 -11.01
C LEU A 38 2.46 0.79 -10.27
N ALA A 39 1.93 1.18 -9.11
CA ALA A 39 0.98 0.35 -8.37
C ALA A 39 -0.42 0.26 -9.02
N LEU A 40 -0.63 0.87 -10.19
CA LEU A 40 -1.81 0.61 -11.03
C LEU A 40 -1.81 -0.81 -11.60
N PHE A 41 -0.64 -1.45 -11.76
CA PHE A 41 -0.58 -2.84 -12.21
C PHE A 41 -1.09 -3.79 -11.11
N PRO A 42 -2.14 -4.60 -11.38
CA PRO A 42 -2.73 -5.47 -10.38
C PRO A 42 -1.72 -6.45 -9.77
N GLY A 43 -1.58 -6.43 -8.45
CA GLY A 43 -0.64 -7.28 -7.72
C GLY A 43 0.65 -6.58 -7.30
N LEU A 44 0.95 -5.36 -7.78
CA LEU A 44 1.95 -4.51 -7.13
C LEU A 44 1.39 -3.88 -5.85
N SER A 45 2.15 -3.89 -4.77
CA SER A 45 1.73 -3.24 -3.53
C SER A 45 1.96 -1.74 -3.58
N ARG A 46 0.89 -0.94 -3.53
CA ARG A 46 0.98 0.53 -3.49
C ARG A 46 1.82 1.05 -2.32
N SER A 47 1.54 0.59 -1.10
CA SER A 47 2.33 0.97 0.08
C SER A 47 3.76 0.44 -0.04
N GLY A 48 3.94 -0.75 -0.61
CA GLY A 48 5.27 -1.29 -0.93
C GLY A 48 6.10 -0.35 -1.80
N MET A 49 5.56 0.03 -2.96
CA MET A 49 6.25 0.90 -3.92
C MET A 49 6.54 2.28 -3.32
N THR A 50 5.54 2.93 -2.72
CA THR A 50 5.69 4.30 -2.21
C THR A 50 6.60 4.41 -0.98
N ILE A 51 6.48 3.48 -0.01
CA ILE A 51 7.35 3.47 1.18
C ILE A 51 8.77 3.10 0.77
N SER A 52 8.97 2.06 -0.05
CA SER A 52 10.31 1.66 -0.48
C SER A 52 11.01 2.77 -1.27
N SER A 53 10.31 3.47 -2.17
CA SER A 53 10.85 4.64 -2.86
C SER A 53 11.27 5.74 -1.90
N GLY A 54 10.46 6.06 -0.89
CA GLY A 54 10.84 7.02 0.15
C GLY A 54 12.11 6.60 0.89
N LEU A 55 12.22 5.32 1.26
CA LEU A 55 13.42 4.78 1.91
C LEU A 55 14.64 4.86 0.99
N PHE A 56 14.54 4.47 -0.29
CA PHE A 56 15.64 4.56 -1.25
C PHE A 56 16.10 6.01 -1.49
N LEU A 57 15.22 6.99 -1.31
CA LEU A 57 15.53 8.42 -1.34
C LEU A 57 16.10 8.97 -0.01
N ASN A 58 16.42 8.08 0.94
CA ASN A 58 16.91 8.42 2.30
C ASN A 58 15.94 9.29 3.12
N VAL A 59 14.64 9.21 2.85
CA VAL A 59 13.61 9.85 3.69
C VAL A 59 13.51 9.10 5.02
N ASN A 60 13.21 9.84 6.09
CA ASN A 60 12.92 9.24 7.39
C ASN A 60 11.82 8.15 7.24
N PRO A 61 12.01 6.93 7.78
CA PRO A 61 11.03 5.85 7.63
C PRO A 61 9.62 6.18 8.14
N ALA A 62 9.51 6.98 9.21
CA ALA A 62 8.23 7.43 9.74
C ALA A 62 7.48 8.30 8.72
N GLU A 63 8.18 9.28 8.17
CA GLU A 63 7.62 10.25 7.24
C GLU A 63 7.32 9.61 5.88
N ALA A 64 8.17 8.69 5.40
CA ALA A 64 7.90 7.91 4.20
C ALA A 64 6.60 7.08 4.32
N ALA A 65 6.37 6.46 5.48
CA ALA A 65 5.14 5.72 5.75
C ALA A 65 3.92 6.65 5.83
N GLU A 66 4.01 7.72 6.61
CA GLU A 66 2.92 8.69 6.78
C GLU A 66 2.54 9.34 5.44
N PHE A 67 3.52 9.74 4.63
CA PHE A 67 3.29 10.28 3.30
C PHE A 67 2.68 9.27 2.33
N SER A 68 3.13 8.01 2.35
CA SER A 68 2.51 6.94 1.55
C SER A 68 1.03 6.76 1.86
N PHE A 69 0.62 6.90 3.13
CA PHE A 69 -0.78 6.86 3.52
C PHE A 69 -1.55 8.09 3.08
N LEU A 70 -1.01 9.30 3.28
CA LEU A 70 -1.64 10.54 2.82
C LEU A 70 -1.82 10.56 1.29
N LEU A 71 -0.79 10.13 0.54
CA LEU A 71 -0.81 10.02 -0.91
C LEU A 71 -1.86 9.02 -1.42
N SER A 72 -2.27 8.07 -0.58
CA SER A 72 -3.32 7.10 -0.91
C SER A 72 -4.71 7.71 -0.90
N LEU A 73 -4.96 8.71 -0.04
CA LEU A 73 -6.30 9.24 0.21
C LEU A 73 -6.97 9.74 -1.07
N PRO A 74 -6.33 10.56 -1.93
CA PRO A 74 -6.95 11.00 -3.18
C PRO A 74 -7.27 9.83 -4.12
N SER A 75 -6.36 8.85 -4.22
CA SER A 75 -6.54 7.70 -5.11
C SER A 75 -7.68 6.78 -4.68
N VAL A 76 -7.76 6.47 -3.38
CA VAL A 76 -8.80 5.62 -2.81
C VAL A 76 -10.13 6.36 -2.83
N PHE A 77 -10.17 7.64 -2.46
CA PHE A 77 -11.38 8.45 -2.51
C PHE A 77 -11.93 8.54 -3.94
N GLY A 78 -11.08 8.79 -4.93
CA GLY A 78 -11.48 8.79 -6.34
C GLY A 78 -12.05 7.44 -6.79
N ALA A 79 -11.42 6.34 -6.39
CA ALA A 79 -11.92 4.99 -6.69
C ALA A 79 -13.29 4.71 -6.04
N VAL A 80 -13.47 5.09 -4.78
CA VAL A 80 -14.74 4.97 -4.06
C VAL A 80 -15.82 5.78 -4.76
N LEU A 81 -15.56 7.04 -5.08
CA LEU A 81 -16.54 7.92 -5.73
C LEU A 81 -16.99 7.36 -7.08
N LEU A 82 -16.04 6.90 -7.91
CA LEU A 82 -16.36 6.28 -9.20
C LEU A 82 -17.20 5.01 -9.04
N LYS A 83 -16.81 4.12 -8.11
CA LYS A 83 -17.53 2.87 -7.86
C LYS A 83 -18.92 3.11 -7.30
N SER A 84 -19.09 4.05 -6.37
CA SER A 84 -20.40 4.41 -5.82
C SER A 84 -21.36 4.92 -6.88
N VAL A 85 -20.89 5.73 -7.83
CA VAL A 85 -21.72 6.17 -8.98
C VAL A 85 -22.15 4.97 -9.84
N THR A 86 -21.26 4.01 -10.09
CA THR A 86 -21.61 2.79 -10.83
C THR A 86 -22.64 1.94 -10.10
N LEU A 87 -22.49 1.78 -8.77
CA LEU A 87 -23.42 1.05 -7.92
C LEU A 87 -24.83 1.67 -7.94
N LEU A 88 -24.92 2.99 -7.82
CA LEU A 88 -26.20 3.70 -7.88
C LEU A 88 -26.91 3.55 -9.23
N LYS A 89 -26.14 3.48 -10.34
CA LYS A 89 -26.71 3.29 -11.68
C LYS A 89 -27.24 1.88 -11.91
N ASN A 90 -26.59 0.87 -11.34
CA ASN A 90 -26.95 -0.53 -11.55
C ASN A 90 -28.09 -1.00 -10.64
N GLY A 91 -28.47 -0.20 -9.64
CA GLY A 91 -29.40 -0.59 -8.59
C GLY A 91 -28.72 -1.49 -7.55
N LEU A 92 -29.18 -1.39 -6.31
CA LEU A 92 -28.69 -2.19 -5.19
C LEU A 92 -29.87 -2.91 -4.54
N ASP A 93 -29.74 -4.21 -4.38
CA ASP A 93 -30.65 -4.96 -3.53
C ASP A 93 -30.31 -4.74 -2.05
N SER A 94 -31.31 -4.85 -1.18
CA SER A 94 -31.18 -4.68 0.28
C SER A 94 -30.09 -5.58 0.88
N THR A 95 -30.03 -6.84 0.43
CA THR A 95 -29.02 -7.82 0.86
C THR A 95 -27.58 -7.42 0.49
N GLU A 96 -27.38 -6.78 -0.66
CA GLU A 96 -26.06 -6.31 -1.11
C GLU A 96 -25.58 -5.12 -0.26
N MET A 97 -26.51 -4.23 0.12
CA MET A 97 -26.20 -3.09 0.98
C MET A 97 -25.67 -3.54 2.35
N ASP A 98 -26.30 -4.55 2.96
CA ASP A 98 -25.88 -5.09 4.24
C ASP A 98 -24.45 -5.64 4.18
N HIS A 99 -24.10 -6.36 3.11
CA HIS A 99 -22.74 -6.86 2.88
C HIS A 99 -21.71 -5.72 2.76
N TYR A 100 -22.03 -4.64 2.05
CA TYR A 100 -21.13 -3.48 1.92
C TYR A 100 -20.90 -2.76 3.25
N VAL A 101 -21.95 -2.58 4.05
CA VAL A 101 -21.86 -1.91 5.35
C VAL A 101 -21.01 -2.74 6.31
N ILE A 102 -21.29 -4.04 6.45
CA ILE A 102 -20.54 -4.94 7.33
C ILE A 102 -19.08 -5.02 6.87
N GLY A 103 -18.84 -5.22 5.56
CA GLY A 103 -17.50 -5.26 5.00
C GLY A 103 -16.72 -3.97 5.25
N THR A 104 -17.36 -2.81 5.13
CA THR A 104 -16.74 -1.50 5.40
C THR A 104 -16.35 -1.35 6.87
N LEU A 105 -17.23 -1.72 7.80
CA LEU A 105 -16.95 -1.65 9.24
C LEU A 105 -15.79 -2.58 9.64
N VAL A 106 -15.80 -3.82 9.16
CA VAL A 106 -14.72 -4.78 9.41
C VAL A 106 -13.40 -4.28 8.81
N ALA A 107 -13.43 -3.80 7.55
CA ALA A 107 -12.24 -3.25 6.89
C ALA A 107 -11.70 -2.01 7.60
N PHE A 108 -12.56 -1.16 8.16
CA PHE A 108 -12.15 0.01 8.96
C PHE A 108 -11.38 -0.41 10.22
N ILE A 109 -11.94 -1.33 11.01
CA ILE A 109 -11.33 -1.79 12.27
C ILE A 109 -10.00 -2.51 12.00
N VAL A 110 -10.01 -3.47 11.08
CA VAL A 110 -8.81 -4.26 10.73
C VAL A 110 -7.77 -3.37 10.03
N GLY A 111 -8.22 -2.48 9.15
CA GLY A 111 -7.37 -1.53 8.44
C GLY A 111 -6.63 -0.59 9.40
N TYR A 112 -7.33 -0.02 10.38
CA TYR A 112 -6.72 0.84 11.40
C TYR A 112 -5.61 0.10 12.17
N ALA A 113 -5.89 -1.12 12.65
CA ALA A 113 -4.92 -1.94 13.35
C ALA A 113 -3.71 -2.30 12.44
N SER A 114 -3.97 -2.62 11.18
CA SER A 114 -2.94 -2.97 10.19
C SER A 114 -2.02 -1.79 9.88
N ILE A 115 -2.57 -0.58 9.74
CA ILE A 115 -1.80 0.65 9.52
C ILE A 115 -0.90 0.94 10.72
N ALA A 116 -1.45 0.87 11.94
CA ALA A 116 -0.67 1.08 13.15
C ALA A 116 0.48 0.08 13.28
N TRP A 117 0.24 -1.19 12.93
CA TRP A 117 1.28 -2.22 12.90
C TRP A 117 2.34 -1.96 11.82
N LEU A 118 1.92 -1.62 10.60
CA LEU A 118 2.84 -1.35 9.49
C LEU A 118 3.76 -0.16 9.79
N ILE A 119 3.21 0.94 10.33
CA ILE A 119 4.00 2.12 10.70
C ILE A 119 5.06 1.74 11.75
N ARG A 120 4.72 0.90 12.74
CA ARG A 120 5.69 0.40 13.73
C ARG A 120 6.79 -0.43 13.08
N LEU A 121 6.42 -1.34 12.17
CA LEU A 121 7.36 -2.19 11.44
C LEU A 121 8.38 -1.35 10.64
N VAL A 122 7.89 -0.32 9.93
CA VAL A 122 8.73 0.59 9.14
C VAL A 122 9.64 1.44 10.05
N LYS A 123 9.11 2.02 11.14
CA LYS A 123 9.89 2.81 12.11
C LYS A 123 11.04 2.01 12.75
N GLN A 124 10.85 0.71 12.92
CA GLN A 124 11.85 -0.24 13.44
C GLN A 124 12.88 -0.69 12.40
N GLY A 125 12.79 -0.26 11.13
CA GLY A 125 13.69 -0.72 10.05
C GLY A 125 13.42 -2.17 9.63
N ARG A 126 12.23 -2.69 9.95
CA ARG A 126 11.84 -4.10 9.76
C ARG A 126 10.94 -4.27 8.54
N PHE A 127 10.91 -3.31 7.62
CA PHE A 127 10.02 -3.34 6.46
C PHE A 127 10.33 -4.50 5.51
N PHE A 128 11.60 -4.92 5.42
CA PHE A 128 12.01 -6.07 4.60
C PHE A 128 11.32 -7.39 4.99
N TYR A 129 10.88 -7.56 6.25
CA TYR A 129 10.10 -8.75 6.66
C TYR A 129 8.76 -8.81 5.92
N PHE A 130 8.16 -7.66 5.62
CA PHE A 130 6.96 -7.62 4.78
C PHE A 130 7.27 -8.03 3.33
N GLY A 131 8.50 -7.79 2.87
CA GLY A 131 9.00 -8.31 1.60
C GLY A 131 9.02 -9.84 1.53
N ILE A 132 9.47 -10.52 2.60
CA ILE A 132 9.43 -11.99 2.70
C ILE A 132 7.98 -12.49 2.56
N TYR A 133 7.04 -11.87 3.28
CA TYR A 133 5.62 -12.18 3.16
C TYR A 133 5.12 -12.03 1.72
N CYS A 134 5.45 -10.91 1.04
CA CYS A 134 5.05 -10.70 -0.35
C CYS A 134 5.62 -11.73 -1.32
N VAL A 135 6.87 -12.17 -1.14
CA VAL A 135 7.46 -13.25 -1.96
C VAL A 135 6.72 -14.56 -1.75
N VAL A 136 6.48 -14.96 -0.50
CA VAL A 136 5.80 -16.23 -0.18
C VAL A 136 4.37 -16.23 -0.71
N VAL A 137 3.58 -15.20 -0.39
CA VAL A 137 2.19 -15.10 -0.84
C VAL A 137 2.11 -14.92 -2.36
N GLY A 138 3.01 -14.13 -2.94
CA GLY A 138 3.08 -13.92 -4.39
C GLY A 138 3.41 -15.21 -5.14
N ALA A 139 4.34 -16.01 -4.63
CA ALA A 139 4.73 -17.29 -5.21
C ALA A 139 3.58 -18.31 -5.12
N MET A 140 2.94 -18.43 -3.95
CA MET A 140 1.74 -19.27 -3.80
C MET A 140 0.66 -18.85 -4.80
N ALA A 141 0.33 -17.55 -4.87
CA ALA A 141 -0.65 -17.01 -5.81
C ALA A 141 -0.18 -16.97 -7.28
N ALA A 142 1.02 -17.44 -7.62
CA ALA A 142 1.46 -17.65 -9.00
C ALA A 142 1.41 -19.13 -9.39
N ILE A 143 1.42 -20.03 -8.42
CA ILE A 143 1.36 -21.48 -8.62
C ILE A 143 -0.10 -21.97 -8.58
N PHE A 144 -0.91 -21.41 -7.67
CA PHE A 144 -2.27 -21.90 -7.38
C PHE A 144 -3.40 -21.09 -8.01
N LEU A 145 -3.12 -19.89 -8.51
CA LEU A 145 -4.08 -18.96 -9.15
C LEU A 145 -3.54 -18.54 -10.51
#